data_AF-A0A957QLJ0-F1
#
_entry.id   AF-A0A957QLJ0-F1
#
_cell.length_a   1.000
_cell.length_b   1.000
_cell.length_c   1.000
_cell.angle_alpha   90.00
_cell.angle_beta   90.00
_cell.angle_gamma   90.00
#
_symmetry.space_group_name_H-M   'P 1'
#
loop_
_entity.id
_entity.type
_entity.pdbx_description
1 polymer ?
#
loop_
_entity_poly.entity_id
_entity_poly.type
_entity_poly.pdbx_seq_one_letter_code
_entity_poly.pdbx_strand_id
1 'polypeptide(L)'
;YVRFAVQNPTAYRLMYGVDAIQADDHPALRTIISDTHQELIAILRECKEAGLIQAWRSRDVAVTVWSACHGLSLLLIDGHLPGVEDLVIERMAAILSAGLGATN
;
A
#
# COMPACT_ATOMS: atom_id res chain seq x y z
N TYR A 1 -3.23 -4.12 -5.68
CA TYR A 1 -3.02 -2.66 -5.52
C TYR A 1 -2.29 -2.04 -6.71
N VAL A 2 -0.99 -2.26 -6.89
CA VAL A 2 -0.18 -1.55 -7.93
C VAL A 2 -0.73 -1.74 -9.35
N ARG A 3 -1.05 -2.97 -9.75
CA ARG A 3 -1.69 -3.25 -11.06
C ARG A 3 -2.98 -2.45 -11.27
N PHE A 4 -3.82 -2.34 -10.24
CA PHE A 4 -5.05 -1.55 -10.29
C PHE A 4 -4.75 -0.06 -10.52
N ALA A 5 -3.77 0.50 -9.80
CA ALA A 5 -3.37 1.90 -9.95
C ALA A 5 -2.87 2.20 -11.37
N VAL A 6 -2.02 1.33 -11.92
CA VAL A 6 -1.50 1.44 -13.30
C VAL A 6 -2.61 1.32 -14.35
N GLN A 7 -3.58 0.42 -14.14
CA GLN A 7 -4.73 0.26 -15.04
C GLN A 7 -5.74 1.41 -14.92
N ASN A 8 -5.76 2.14 -13.81
CA ASN A 8 -6.74 3.19 -13.51
C ASN A 8 -6.05 4.48 -13.02
N PRO A 9 -5.15 5.10 -13.81
CA PRO A 9 -4.32 6.22 -13.36
C PRO A 9 -5.15 7.45 -12.98
N THR A 10 -6.28 7.70 -13.66
CA THR A 10 -7.20 8.78 -13.31
C THR A 10 -7.82 8.59 -11.92
N ALA A 11 -8.27 7.36 -11.61
CA ALA A 11 -8.82 7.05 -10.29
C ALA A 11 -7.74 7.16 -9.20
N TYR A 12 -6.52 6.69 -9.48
CA TYR A 12 -5.40 6.84 -8.55
C TYR A 12 -5.09 8.32 -8.25
N ARG A 13 -5.04 9.16 -9.29
CA ARG A 13 -4.77 10.60 -9.13
C ARG A 13 -5.90 11.34 -8.41
N LEU A 14 -7.15 10.89 -8.54
CA LEU A 14 -8.26 11.42 -7.73
C LEU A 14 -8.07 11.15 -6.23
N MET A 15 -7.41 10.04 -5.88
CA MET A 15 -7.18 9.65 -4.48
C MET A 15 -5.87 10.24 -3.90
N TYR A 16 -4.80 10.37 -4.69
CA TYR A 16 -3.45 10.70 -4.19
C TYR A 16 -2.66 11.72 -5.03
N GLY A 17 -3.28 12.33 -6.05
CA GLY A 17 -2.64 13.35 -6.89
C GLY A 17 -2.66 14.75 -6.27
N VAL A 18 -2.10 15.73 -7.01
CA VAL A 18 -2.11 17.15 -6.61
C VAL A 18 -3.55 17.66 -6.44
N ASP A 19 -4.46 17.20 -7.30
CA ASP A 19 -5.88 17.53 -7.27
C ASP A 19 -6.70 16.46 -6.53
N ALA A 20 -6.09 15.73 -5.58
CA ALA A 20 -6.78 14.70 -4.82
C ALA A 20 -7.97 15.28 -4.04
N ILE A 21 -9.03 14.49 -3.95
CA ILE A 21 -10.19 14.83 -3.12
C ILE A 21 -9.74 14.98 -1.67
N GLN A 22 -10.05 16.12 -1.06
CA GLN A 22 -9.77 16.35 0.34
C GLN A 22 -10.81 15.61 1.18
N ALA A 23 -10.36 14.58 1.91
CA ALA A 23 -11.24 13.76 2.72
C ALA A 23 -12.00 14.59 3.79
N ASP A 24 -11.43 15.71 4.24
CA ASP A 24 -12.06 16.57 5.24
C ASP A 24 -13.33 17.26 4.75
N ASP A 25 -13.46 17.49 3.44
CA ASP A 25 -14.65 18.06 2.82
C ASP A 25 -15.78 17.03 2.66
N HIS A 26 -15.49 15.74 2.89
CA HIS A 26 -16.40 14.63 2.66
C HIS A 26 -16.40 13.66 3.86
N PRO A 27 -17.24 13.90 4.89
CA PRO A 27 -17.23 13.10 6.13
C PRO A 27 -17.37 11.59 5.92
N ALA A 28 -18.22 11.16 4.98
CA ALA A 28 -18.37 9.74 4.66
C ALA A 28 -17.09 9.13 4.08
N LEU A 29 -16.37 9.88 3.23
CA LEU A 29 -15.09 9.45 2.67
C LEU A 29 -14.03 9.33 3.78
N ARG A 30 -13.95 10.30 4.68
CA ARG A 30 -13.03 10.25 5.82
C ARG A 30 -13.27 9.02 6.71
N THR A 31 -14.53 8.69 6.99
CA THR A 31 -14.87 7.49 7.75
C THR A 31 -14.40 6.23 7.03
N ILE A 32 -14.70 6.07 5.74
CA ILE A 32 -14.30 4.89 4.96
C ILE A 32 -12.77 4.74 4.92
N ILE A 33 -12.03 5.84 4.73
CA ILE A 33 -10.56 5.84 4.73
C ILE A 33 -10.03 5.36 6.10
N SER A 34 -10.58 5.91 7.19
CA SER A 34 -10.19 5.52 8.55
C SER A 34 -10.46 4.05 8.80
N ASP A 35 -11.65 3.56 8.48
CA ASP A 35 -12.08 2.19 8.76
C ASP A 35 -11.23 1.18 7.98
N THR A 36 -10.99 1.44 6.69
CA THR A 36 -10.14 0.60 5.84
C THR A 36 -8.70 0.54 6.36
N HIS A 37 -8.17 1.67 6.83
CA HIS A 37 -6.83 1.72 7.42
C HIS A 37 -6.75 0.97 8.76
N GLN A 38 -7.79 1.06 9.60
CA GLN A 38 -7.86 0.31 10.86
C GLN A 38 -7.95 -1.20 10.62
N GLU A 39 -8.71 -1.63 9.61
CA GLU A 39 -8.81 -3.04 9.21
C GLU A 39 -7.45 -3.62 8.80
N LEU A 40 -6.68 -2.89 7.99
CA LEU A 40 -5.30 -3.30 7.64
C LEU A 40 -4.41 -3.48 8.88
N ILE A 41 -4.48 -2.54 9.84
CA ILE A 41 -3.71 -2.64 11.08
C ILE A 41 -4.14 -3.85 11.90
N ALA A 42 -5.45 -4.15 11.95
CA ALA A 42 -5.98 -5.31 12.66
C ALA A 42 -5.44 -6.62 12.07
N ILE A 43 -5.47 -6.78 10.74
CA ILE A 43 -4.92 -7.94 10.04
C ILE A 43 -3.43 -8.11 10.36
N LEU A 44 -2.65 -7.03 10.30
CA LEU A 44 -1.21 -7.09 10.61
C LEU A 44 -0.94 -7.47 12.07
N ARG A 45 -1.81 -7.08 13.00
CA ARG A 45 -1.72 -7.51 14.40
C ARG A 45 -2.02 -9.01 14.53
N GLU A 46 -3.05 -9.51 13.84
CA GLU A 46 -3.38 -10.95 13.82
C GLU A 46 -2.22 -11.78 13.24
N CYS A 47 -1.62 -11.34 12.12
CA CYS A 47 -0.43 -11.99 11.56
C CYS A 47 0.73 -12.05 12.55
N LYS A 48 0.92 -10.98 13.33
CA LYS A 48 1.97 -10.92 14.36
C LYS A 48 1.67 -11.86 15.52
N GLU A 49 0.43 -11.88 16.02
CA GLU A 49 -0.02 -12.78 17.09
C GLU A 49 0.07 -14.25 16.69
N ALA A 50 -0.15 -14.56 15.41
CA ALA A 50 0.05 -15.87 14.83
C ALA A 50 1.52 -16.23 14.52
N GLY A 51 2.47 -15.31 14.76
CA GLY A 51 3.89 -15.53 14.47
C GLY A 51 4.25 -15.59 12.99
N LEU A 52 3.38 -15.12 12.10
CA LEU A 52 3.60 -15.13 10.64
C LEU A 52 4.54 -14.01 10.19
N ILE A 53 4.58 -12.91 10.95
CA ILE A 53 5.45 -11.77 10.67
C ILE A 53 6.28 -11.40 11.91
N GLN A 54 7.40 -10.69 11.69
CA GLN A 54 8.27 -10.20 12.75
C GLN A 54 7.52 -9.33 13.76
N ALA A 55 8.04 -9.26 14.98
CA ALA A 55 7.47 -8.51 16.10
C ALA A 55 7.61 -6.98 15.97
N TRP A 56 7.54 -6.44 14.75
CA TRP A 56 7.49 -5.00 14.50
C TRP A 56 6.13 -4.42 14.90
N ARG A 57 6.08 -3.09 15.09
CA ARG A 57 4.80 -2.41 15.34
C ARG A 57 3.97 -2.49 14.06
N SER A 58 2.74 -3.00 14.16
CA SER A 58 1.85 -3.18 13.00
C SER A 58 1.61 -1.89 12.20
N ARG A 59 1.60 -0.73 12.88
CA ARG A 59 1.50 0.57 12.23
C ARG A 59 2.71 0.89 11.34
N ASP A 60 3.92 0.60 11.81
CA ASP A 60 5.15 0.90 11.07
C ASP A 60 5.25 0.01 9.82
N VAL A 61 4.83 -1.26 9.96
CA VAL A 61 4.66 -2.19 8.84
C VAL A 61 3.64 -1.68 7.83
N ALA A 62 2.46 -1.27 8.31
CA ALA A 62 1.39 -0.76 7.46
C ALA A 62 1.88 0.44 6.62
N VAL A 63 2.49 1.42 7.28
CA VAL A 63 3.03 2.61 6.60
C VAL A 63 4.12 2.24 5.60
N THR A 64 5.03 1.33 5.94
CA THR A 64 6.12 0.92 5.04
C THR A 64 5.59 0.25 3.77
N VAL A 65 4.69 -0.74 3.92
CA VAL A 65 4.08 -1.46 2.79
C VAL A 65 3.22 -0.51 1.95
N TRP A 66 2.47 0.38 2.59
CA TRP A 66 1.68 1.42 1.94
C TRP A 66 2.60 2.33 1.11
N SER A 67 3.62 2.94 1.71
CA SER A 67 4.55 3.83 1.01
C SER A 67 5.21 3.15 -0.19
N ALA A 68 5.64 1.89 -0.06
CA ALA A 68 6.22 1.14 -1.18
C ALA A 68 5.21 0.95 -2.32
N CYS A 69 3.99 0.52 -2.01
CA CYS A 69 2.92 0.33 -3.00
C CYS A 69 2.58 1.63 -3.74
N HIS A 70 2.48 2.74 -3.01
CA HIS A 70 2.18 4.05 -3.59
C HIS A 70 3.32 4.62 -4.42
N GLY A 71 4.54 4.57 -3.90
CA GLY A 71 5.74 5.02 -4.61
C GLY A 71 5.92 4.27 -5.92
N LEU A 72 5.80 2.94 -5.89
CA LEU A 72 5.89 2.14 -7.11
C LEU A 72 4.76 2.45 -8.10
N SER A 73 3.53 2.62 -7.61
CA SER A 73 2.39 2.99 -8.46
C SER A 73 2.64 4.31 -9.18
N LEU A 74 3.14 5.34 -8.48
CA LEU A 74 3.41 6.65 -9.09
C LEU A 74 4.54 6.56 -10.13
N LEU A 75 5.64 5.86 -9.81
CA LEU A 75 6.75 5.66 -10.74
C LEU A 75 6.29 4.98 -12.04
N LEU A 76 5.42 3.96 -11.93
CA LEU A 76 4.88 3.24 -13.08
C LEU A 76 3.87 4.06 -13.88
N ILE A 77 2.93 4.76 -13.20
CA ILE A 77 1.93 5.63 -13.85
C ILE A 77 2.61 6.73 -14.67
N ASP A 78 3.69 7.32 -14.15
CA ASP A 78 4.41 8.40 -14.81
C ASP A 78 5.53 7.90 -15.75
N GLY A 79 5.66 6.58 -15.96
CA GLY A 79 6.56 5.99 -16.96
C GLY A 79 8.05 6.02 -16.59
N HIS A 80 8.40 6.14 -15.31
CA HIS A 80 9.80 6.21 -14.86
C HIS A 80 10.53 4.85 -14.87
N LEU A 81 9.83 3.74 -15.11
CA LEU A 81 10.36 2.37 -15.07
C LEU A 81 9.96 1.57 -16.33
N PRO A 82 10.34 2.02 -17.54
CA PRO A 82 9.86 1.42 -18.77
C PRO A 82 10.40 -0.02 -18.96
N GLY A 83 9.51 -0.95 -19.30
CA GLY A 83 9.85 -2.31 -19.71
C GLY A 83 10.18 -3.29 -18.58
N VAL A 84 9.91 -2.91 -17.33
CA VAL A 84 10.12 -3.77 -16.15
C VAL A 84 8.90 -3.85 -15.23
N GLU A 85 7.74 -3.36 -15.67
CA GLU A 85 6.56 -3.07 -14.85
C GLU A 85 6.07 -4.29 -14.06
N ASP A 86 5.80 -5.41 -14.74
CA ASP A 86 5.33 -6.63 -14.08
C ASP A 86 6.39 -7.24 -13.17
N LEU A 87 7.66 -7.21 -13.60
CA LEU A 87 8.79 -7.71 -12.82
C LEU A 87 8.94 -6.96 -11.50
N VAL A 88 8.90 -5.62 -11.52
CA VAL A 88 9.08 -4.82 -10.30
C VAL A 88 7.89 -4.95 -9.34
N ILE A 89 6.67 -5.14 -9.86
CA ILE A 89 5.48 -5.39 -9.03
C ILE A 89 5.65 -6.69 -8.25
N GLU A 90 6.04 -7.78 -8.93
CA GLU A 90 6.21 -9.08 -8.30
C GLU A 90 7.41 -9.09 -7.33
N ARG A 91 8.52 -8.45 -7.72
CA ARG A 91 9.71 -8.34 -6.87
C ARG A 91 9.44 -7.53 -5.61
N MET A 92 8.72 -6.41 -5.70
CA MET A 92 8.35 -5.62 -4.53
C MET A 92 7.52 -6.45 -3.54
N ALA A 93 6.52 -7.19 -4.03
CA ALA A 93 5.71 -8.06 -3.18
C ALA A 93 6.58 -9.13 -2.48
N ALA A 94 7.46 -9.80 -3.23
CA ALA A 94 8.34 -10.82 -2.68
C ALA A 94 9.33 -10.26 -1.63
N ILE A 95 9.92 -9.09 -1.88
CA ILE A 95 10.86 -8.44 -0.95
C ILE A 95 10.14 -8.03 0.33
N LEU A 96 8.95 -7.42 0.23
CA LEU A 96 8.17 -7.02 1.39
C LEU A 96 7.74 -8.24 2.21
N SER A 97 7.23 -9.30 1.57
CA SER A 97 6.85 -10.53 2.26
C SER A 97 8.06 -11.21 2.95
N ALA A 98 9.20 -11.28 2.28
CA ALA A 98 10.42 -11.84 2.86
C ALA A 98 10.93 -11.01 4.04
N GLY A 99 10.91 -9.68 3.93
CA GLY A 99 11.31 -8.79 5.02
C GLY A 99 10.38 -8.88 6.23
N LEU A 100 9.09 -9.10 6.00
CA LEU A 100 8.09 -9.24 7.06
C LEU A 100 8.11 -10.60 7.73
N GLY A 101 8.56 -11.67 7.06
CA GLY A 101 8.53 -13.02 7.60
C GLY A 101 9.28 -13.16 8.91
N ALA A 102 8.70 -13.93 9.85
CA ALA A 102 9.38 -14.29 11.08
C ALA A 102 10.70 -15.01 10.77
N THR A 103 11.78 -14.62 11.44
CA THR A 103 13.04 -15.36 11.40
C THR A 103 12.91 -16.52 12.38
N ASN A 104 12.83 -17.74 11.84
CA ASN A 104 12.96 -18.97 12.64
C ASN A 104 14.36 -19.08 13.23
#